data_AF-A0A1E7FDA5-F1
#
_entry.id   AF-A0A1E7FDA5-F1
#
_cell.length_a   1.000
_cell.length_b   1.000
_cell.length_c   1.000
_cell.angle_alpha   90.00
_cell.angle_beta   90.00
_cell.angle_gamma   90.00
#
_symmetry.space_group_name_H-M   'P 1'
#
loop_
_entity.id
_entity.type
_entity.pdbx_description
1 polymer ?
#
loop_
_entity_poly.entity_id
_entity_poly.type
_entity_poly.pdbx_seq_one_letter_code
_entity_poly.pdbx_strand_id
1 'polypeptide(L)'
;MRLREADQPDLAGDAFQRGSETGCIPCMLRYTDYLSEEKKENMIHLRLPWLLEGAIRGHFHIKDLLVIFYSNAKPAHPNALQHYWAKILNSLHLSSGIRKEQRNDARVFFGNVCFTCSEKDSDDRKFQQCNKCKFYTYCGKECQLRHWNEGTHRGECKQLRILNTYHKPYAKNIHKKITRGDDPAEIIELQTLREKLGLSRPKDEYKELLLLLGDDALRQGRREFIVARHDGTVHIGSTPEAI
;
A
#
# COMPACT_ATOMS: atom_id res chain seq x y z
N MET A 1 -6.84 -22.36 42.86
CA MET A 1 -6.18 -21.07 42.56
C MET A 1 -5.60 -21.16 41.16
N ARG A 2 -6.35 -20.71 40.14
CA ARG A 2 -5.85 -20.62 38.75
C ARG A 2 -5.02 -19.34 38.66
N LEU A 3 -3.69 -19.49 38.60
CA LEU A 3 -2.83 -18.38 38.19
C LEU A 3 -3.20 -18.07 36.74
N ARG A 4 -3.60 -16.81 36.50
CA ARG A 4 -3.81 -16.30 35.15
C ARG A 4 -2.44 -16.29 34.48
N GLU A 5 -2.31 -16.98 33.34
CA GLU A 5 -1.18 -16.85 32.43
C GLU A 5 -1.21 -15.45 31.82
N ALA A 6 -0.67 -14.48 32.56
CA ALA A 6 -0.25 -13.21 32.01
C ALA A 6 1.24 -13.35 31.65
N ASP A 7 1.57 -12.90 30.43
CA ASP A 7 2.90 -12.50 29.99
C ASP A 7 3.96 -13.59 29.73
N GLN A 8 3.72 -14.49 28.75
CA GLN A 8 4.84 -14.92 27.90
C GLN A 8 4.97 -13.96 26.72
N PRO A 9 6.11 -13.27 26.53
CA PRO A 9 6.32 -12.45 25.35
C PRO A 9 6.23 -13.34 24.10
N ASP A 10 5.53 -12.86 23.07
CA ASP A 10 5.41 -13.58 21.80
C ASP A 10 6.76 -13.56 21.07
N LEU A 11 7.59 -14.55 21.39
CA LEU A 11 8.94 -14.71 20.86
C LEU A 11 8.98 -14.80 19.33
N ALA A 12 7.90 -15.29 18.71
CA ALA A 12 7.81 -15.44 17.26
C ALA A 12 7.54 -14.09 16.59
N GLY A 13 6.54 -13.34 17.08
CA GLY A 13 6.25 -11.98 16.60
C GLY A 13 7.47 -11.06 16.69
N ASP A 14 8.16 -11.08 17.83
CA ASP A 14 9.39 -10.32 18.06
C ASP A 14 10.53 -10.71 17.11
N ALA A 15 10.70 -12.00 16.85
CA ALA A 15 11.72 -12.49 15.92
C ALA A 15 11.44 -12.03 14.48
N PHE A 16 10.18 -12.11 14.03
CA PHE A 16 9.79 -11.63 12.70
C PHE A 16 9.91 -10.12 12.58
N GLN A 17 9.59 -9.36 13.62
CA GLN A 17 9.79 -7.92 13.63
C GLN A 17 11.28 -7.57 13.46
N ARG A 18 12.17 -8.14 14.28
CA ARG A 18 13.62 -7.88 14.19
C ARG A 18 14.17 -8.24 12.82
N GLY A 19 13.75 -9.40 12.28
CA GLY A 19 14.15 -9.79 10.93
C GLY A 19 13.64 -8.82 9.84
N SER A 20 12.44 -8.26 10.00
CA SER A 20 11.91 -7.24 9.09
C SER A 20 12.76 -5.97 9.13
N GLU A 21 13.15 -5.53 10.34
CA GLU A 21 14.00 -4.35 10.58
C GLU A 21 15.41 -4.52 9.99
N THR A 22 15.94 -5.75 9.92
CA THR A 22 17.21 -6.05 9.23
C THR A 22 17.04 -6.29 7.73
N GLY A 23 15.82 -6.19 7.20
CA GLY A 23 15.55 -6.31 5.78
C GLY A 23 15.25 -7.73 5.28
N CYS A 24 15.00 -8.71 6.15
CA CYS A 24 14.63 -10.06 5.75
C CYS A 24 13.20 -10.11 5.18
N ILE A 25 13.06 -10.39 3.89
CA ILE A 25 11.75 -10.44 3.20
C ILE A 25 10.82 -11.52 3.76
N PRO A 26 11.26 -12.77 4.03
CA PRO A 26 10.44 -13.76 4.72
C PRO A 26 9.94 -13.28 6.09
N CYS A 27 10.77 -12.58 6.85
CA CYS A 27 10.36 -12.01 8.14
C CYS A 27 9.32 -10.91 7.95
N MET A 28 9.44 -10.04 6.93
CA MET A 28 8.40 -9.04 6.61
C MET A 28 7.06 -9.71 6.33
N LEU A 29 7.06 -10.78 5.52
CA LEU A 29 5.86 -11.54 5.22
C LEU A 29 5.23 -12.11 6.51
N ARG A 30 6.01 -12.87 7.29
CA ARG A 30 5.52 -13.49 8.52
C ARG A 30 5.07 -12.48 9.57
N TYR A 31 5.78 -11.35 9.68
CA TYR A 31 5.39 -10.28 10.57
C TYR A 31 4.06 -9.65 10.12
N THR A 32 3.86 -9.46 8.82
CA THR A 32 2.58 -8.95 8.30
C THR A 32 1.44 -9.93 8.45
N ASP A 33 1.69 -11.25 8.44
CA ASP A 33 0.68 -12.27 8.71
C ASP A 33 0.33 -12.29 10.21
N TYR A 34 1.35 -12.26 11.06
CA TYR A 34 1.22 -12.19 12.51
C TYR A 34 0.36 -10.99 12.95
N LEU A 35 0.62 -9.81 12.39
CA LEU A 35 -0.19 -8.61 12.63
C LEU A 35 -1.65 -8.74 12.18
N SER A 36 -2.01 -9.80 11.43
CA SER A 36 -3.38 -10.06 10.98
C SER A 36 -4.15 -11.06 11.86
N GLU A 37 -3.48 -12.05 12.46
CA GLU A 37 -4.11 -13.18 13.15
C GLU A 37 -4.61 -12.83 14.57
N GLU A 38 -4.01 -11.85 15.24
CA GLU A 38 -4.35 -11.50 16.63
C GLU A 38 -5.66 -10.72 16.81
N LYS A 39 -6.66 -10.88 15.93
CA LYS A 39 -7.88 -10.03 15.85
C LYS A 39 -7.54 -8.53 15.70
N LYS A 40 -6.32 -8.24 15.26
CA LYS A 40 -5.78 -6.91 14.96
C LYS A 40 -5.98 -6.58 13.48
N GLU A 41 -7.18 -6.87 12.95
CA GLU A 41 -7.59 -6.58 11.56
C GLU A 41 -7.32 -5.12 11.14
N ASN A 42 -7.08 -4.23 12.11
CA ASN A 42 -7.01 -2.79 11.99
C ASN A 42 -5.57 -2.20 12.03
N MET A 43 -4.50 -3.02 12.00
CA MET A 43 -3.10 -2.54 11.97
C MET A 43 -2.54 -2.27 10.56
N ILE A 44 -3.40 -1.80 9.66
CA ILE A 44 -3.07 -1.56 8.25
C ILE A 44 -1.85 -0.63 8.09
N HIS A 45 -1.79 0.43 8.89
CA HIS A 45 -0.70 1.42 8.87
C HIS A 45 0.63 0.87 9.37
N LEU A 46 0.65 -0.30 10.03
CA LEU A 46 1.87 -1.03 10.39
C LEU A 46 2.27 -2.03 9.32
N ARG A 47 1.29 -2.69 8.69
CA ARG A 47 1.53 -3.74 7.68
C ARG A 47 1.95 -3.18 6.33
N LEU A 48 1.29 -2.10 5.89
CA LEU A 48 1.46 -1.55 4.54
C LEU A 48 2.91 -1.18 4.17
N PRO A 49 3.71 -0.54 5.06
CA PRO A 49 5.10 -0.22 4.74
C PRO A 49 5.96 -1.47 4.51
N TRP A 50 5.80 -2.52 5.33
CA TRP A 50 6.52 -3.79 5.16
C TRP A 50 6.11 -4.52 3.88
N LEU A 51 4.81 -4.52 3.57
CA LEU A 51 4.30 -5.08 2.32
C LEU A 51 4.86 -4.32 1.11
N LEU A 52 4.89 -2.99 1.16
CA LEU A 52 5.48 -2.19 0.07
C LEU A 52 6.98 -2.45 -0.07
N GLU A 53 7.73 -2.52 1.03
CA GLU A 53 9.15 -2.82 1.03
C GLU A 53 9.46 -4.18 0.37
N GLY A 54 8.73 -5.23 0.76
CA GLY A 54 8.89 -6.56 0.15
C GLY A 54 8.51 -6.57 -1.34
N ALA A 55 7.46 -5.84 -1.72
CA ALA A 55 7.02 -5.77 -3.12
C ALA A 55 7.98 -5.01 -4.03
N ILE A 56 8.54 -3.87 -3.59
CA ILE A 56 9.51 -3.10 -4.40
C ILE A 56 10.84 -3.84 -4.56
N ARG A 57 11.20 -4.73 -3.63
CA ARG A 57 12.33 -5.67 -3.77
C ARG A 57 12.03 -6.86 -4.69
N GLY A 58 10.78 -7.00 -5.10
CA GLY A 58 10.39 -7.96 -6.13
C GLY A 58 9.66 -9.20 -5.63
N HIS A 59 9.38 -9.35 -4.33
CA HIS A 59 8.76 -10.57 -3.79
C HIS A 59 7.32 -10.74 -4.30
N PHE A 60 7.05 -11.84 -5.00
CA PHE A 60 5.77 -12.02 -5.71
C PHE A 60 4.59 -12.21 -4.75
N HIS A 61 4.74 -13.04 -3.71
CA HIS A 61 3.66 -13.31 -2.78
C HIS A 61 3.25 -12.05 -2.01
N ILE A 62 4.22 -11.18 -1.69
CA ILE A 62 3.93 -9.88 -1.04
C ILE A 62 3.20 -8.92 -1.99
N LYS A 63 3.52 -8.94 -3.29
CA LYS A 63 2.76 -8.17 -4.29
C LYS A 63 1.32 -8.66 -4.39
N ASP A 64 1.08 -9.97 -4.36
CA ASP A 64 -0.26 -10.55 -4.41
C ASP A 64 -1.06 -10.19 -3.15
N LEU A 65 -0.42 -10.28 -1.99
CA LEU A 65 -0.98 -9.78 -0.73
C LEU A 65 -1.33 -8.31 -0.81
N LEU A 66 -0.48 -7.44 -1.38
CA LEU A 66 -0.81 -6.02 -1.58
C LEU A 66 -2.04 -5.80 -2.46
N VAL A 67 -2.21 -6.59 -3.51
CA VAL A 67 -3.41 -6.52 -4.37
C VAL A 67 -4.64 -6.86 -3.53
N ILE A 68 -4.61 -7.96 -2.78
CA ILE A 68 -5.71 -8.36 -1.88
C ILE A 68 -5.95 -7.26 -0.83
N PHE A 69 -4.89 -6.69 -0.28
CA PHE A 69 -4.94 -5.66 0.74
C PHE A 69 -5.66 -4.40 0.25
N TYR A 70 -5.32 -3.91 -0.94
CA TYR A 70 -6.00 -2.78 -1.57
C TYR A 70 -7.44 -3.12 -1.99
N SER A 71 -7.73 -4.37 -2.33
CA SER A 71 -9.09 -4.82 -2.71
C SER A 71 -10.07 -4.76 -1.54
N ASN A 72 -9.57 -4.94 -0.31
CA ASN A 72 -10.38 -4.98 0.90
C ASN A 72 -10.33 -3.66 1.68
N ALA A 73 -9.75 -2.61 1.10
CA ALA A 73 -9.51 -1.34 1.76
C ALA A 73 -10.78 -0.54 2.03
N LYS A 74 -11.05 -0.23 3.31
CA LYS A 74 -12.11 0.71 3.70
C LYS A 74 -11.53 2.11 3.95
N PRO A 75 -12.35 3.16 3.89
CA PRO A 75 -13.70 3.20 3.30
C PRO A 75 -13.68 3.19 1.75
N ALA A 76 -12.51 3.26 1.10
CA ALA A 76 -12.41 3.28 -0.35
C ALA A 76 -11.23 2.43 -0.86
N HIS A 77 -11.46 1.72 -1.97
CA HIS A 77 -10.46 0.90 -2.63
C HIS A 77 -9.51 1.76 -3.50
N PRO A 78 -8.19 1.77 -3.25
CA PRO A 78 -7.23 2.43 -4.12
C PRO A 78 -6.99 1.60 -5.40
N ASN A 79 -7.98 1.65 -6.28
CA ASN A 79 -8.03 0.87 -7.53
C ASN A 79 -6.80 1.11 -8.42
N ALA A 80 -6.27 2.33 -8.47
CA ALA A 80 -5.12 2.65 -9.30
C ALA A 80 -3.83 1.94 -8.81
N LEU A 81 -3.65 1.83 -7.48
CA LEU A 81 -2.53 1.08 -6.87
C LEU A 81 -2.72 -0.43 -7.00
N GLN A 82 -3.92 -0.92 -6.75
CA GLN A 82 -4.28 -2.33 -6.96
C GLN A 82 -3.97 -2.76 -8.41
N HIS A 83 -4.39 -1.97 -9.40
CA HIS A 83 -4.12 -2.22 -10.81
C HIS A 83 -2.64 -2.17 -11.17
N TYR A 84 -1.86 -1.31 -10.51
CA TYR A 84 -0.42 -1.22 -10.71
C TYR A 84 0.28 -2.53 -10.35
N TRP A 85 0.01 -3.07 -9.16
CA TRP A 85 0.62 -4.33 -8.69
C TRP A 85 0.08 -5.55 -9.45
N ALA A 86 -1.23 -5.60 -9.70
CA ALA A 86 -1.83 -6.67 -10.50
C ALA A 86 -1.27 -6.70 -11.93
N LYS A 87 -0.90 -5.54 -12.52
CA LYS A 87 -0.23 -5.52 -13.83
C LYS A 87 1.11 -6.25 -13.81
N ILE A 88 1.90 -6.06 -12.75
CA ILE A 88 3.22 -6.68 -12.60
C ILE A 88 3.05 -8.20 -12.43
N LEU A 89 2.15 -8.64 -11.55
CA LEU A 89 1.87 -10.07 -11.34
C LEU A 89 1.38 -10.78 -12.61
N ASN A 90 0.46 -10.14 -13.35
CA ASN A 90 -0.02 -10.66 -14.62
C ASN A 90 1.11 -10.78 -15.66
N SER A 91 2.06 -9.84 -15.68
CA SER A 91 3.22 -9.92 -16.59
C SER A 91 4.18 -11.06 -16.24
N LEU A 92 4.08 -11.62 -15.04
CA LEU A 92 4.85 -12.77 -14.57
C LEU A 92 4.06 -14.08 -14.63
N HIS A 93 2.78 -14.04 -15.03
CA HIS A 93 1.85 -15.18 -14.96
C HIS A 93 1.65 -15.74 -13.53
N LEU A 94 1.76 -14.88 -12.51
CA LEU A 94 1.69 -15.25 -11.08
C LEU A 94 0.45 -14.68 -10.36
N SER A 95 -0.55 -14.16 -11.09
CA SER A 95 -1.71 -13.50 -10.46
C SER A 95 -2.75 -14.52 -9.99
N SER A 96 -2.98 -14.60 -8.67
CA SER A 96 -4.08 -15.38 -8.06
C SER A 96 -5.39 -14.60 -7.98
N GLY A 97 -5.32 -13.26 -7.92
CA GLY A 97 -6.49 -12.40 -7.65
C GLY A 97 -7.15 -11.80 -8.89
N ILE A 98 -6.46 -10.87 -9.58
CA ILE A 98 -7.06 -10.07 -10.65
C ILE A 98 -6.49 -10.48 -12.00
N ARG A 99 -7.35 -11.05 -12.85
CA ARG A 99 -7.00 -11.45 -14.22
C ARG A 99 -6.81 -10.24 -15.13
N LYS A 100 -6.15 -10.46 -16.27
CA LYS A 100 -5.86 -9.40 -17.25
C LYS A 100 -7.15 -8.77 -17.79
N GLU A 101 -8.18 -9.58 -18.00
CA GLU A 101 -9.51 -9.19 -18.50
C GLU A 101 -10.19 -8.26 -17.49
N GLN A 102 -10.30 -8.68 -16.22
CA GLN A 102 -10.87 -7.87 -15.14
C GLN A 102 -10.18 -6.51 -14.98
N ARG A 103 -8.85 -6.44 -15.13
CA ARG A 103 -8.14 -5.14 -15.15
C ARG A 103 -8.50 -4.26 -16.34
N ASN A 104 -8.69 -4.86 -17.51
CA ASN A 104 -9.08 -4.10 -18.70
C ASN A 104 -10.49 -3.57 -18.54
N ASP A 105 -11.41 -4.40 -18.04
CA ASP A 105 -12.81 -4.03 -17.79
C ASP A 105 -12.90 -2.89 -16.78
N ALA A 106 -12.20 -2.98 -15.66
CA ALA A 106 -12.16 -1.90 -14.67
C ALA A 106 -11.53 -0.62 -15.24
N ARG A 107 -10.50 -0.72 -16.10
CA ARG A 107 -9.92 0.48 -16.76
C ARG A 107 -10.90 1.11 -17.74
N VAL A 108 -11.66 0.31 -18.49
CA VAL A 108 -12.72 0.80 -19.39
C VAL A 108 -13.84 1.43 -18.57
N PHE A 109 -14.27 0.77 -17.51
CA PHE A 109 -15.29 1.26 -16.59
C PHE A 109 -14.90 2.62 -16.00
N PHE A 110 -13.75 2.71 -15.31
CA PHE A 110 -13.25 3.96 -14.74
C PHE A 110 -12.85 5.01 -15.78
N GLY A 111 -12.69 4.60 -17.04
CA GLY A 111 -12.47 5.48 -18.17
C GLY A 111 -13.73 6.19 -18.65
N ASN A 112 -14.90 5.55 -18.51
CA ASN A 112 -16.16 5.97 -19.12
C ASN A 112 -17.24 6.37 -18.10
N VAL A 113 -16.93 6.37 -16.80
CA VAL A 113 -17.85 6.82 -15.75
C VAL A 113 -17.19 7.88 -14.89
N CYS A 114 -17.98 8.84 -14.42
CA CYS A 114 -17.52 9.77 -13.41
C CYS A 114 -17.33 9.00 -12.10
N PHE A 115 -16.11 8.97 -11.58
CA PHE A 115 -15.81 8.21 -10.37
C PHE A 115 -16.60 8.69 -9.13
N THR A 116 -17.02 9.97 -9.11
CA THR A 116 -17.67 10.58 -7.95
C THR A 116 -19.19 10.46 -7.97
N CYS A 117 -19.83 10.67 -9.12
CA CYS A 117 -21.30 10.66 -9.23
C CYS A 117 -21.85 9.50 -10.05
N SER A 118 -20.99 8.64 -10.62
CA SER A 118 -21.36 7.46 -11.41
C SER A 118 -22.12 7.74 -12.71
N GLU A 119 -22.23 9.01 -13.13
CA GLU A 119 -22.71 9.35 -14.49
C GLU A 119 -21.83 8.66 -15.54
N LYS A 120 -22.42 8.28 -16.67
CA LYS A 120 -21.69 7.69 -17.80
C LYS A 120 -21.33 8.77 -18.81
N ASP A 121 -20.16 8.63 -19.41
CA ASP A 121 -19.70 9.50 -20.50
C ASP A 121 -20.64 9.32 -21.70
N SER A 122 -20.91 10.41 -22.41
CA SER A 122 -21.77 10.44 -23.59
C SER A 122 -21.14 11.32 -24.66
N ASP A 123 -21.58 11.15 -25.91
CA ASP A 123 -21.06 11.92 -27.04
C ASP A 123 -21.23 13.45 -26.83
N ASP A 124 -22.26 13.84 -26.06
CA ASP A 124 -22.59 15.23 -25.75
C ASP A 124 -21.78 15.84 -24.59
N ARG A 125 -21.13 15.01 -23.77
CA ARG A 125 -20.43 15.47 -22.55
C ARG A 125 -19.17 14.67 -22.27
N LYS A 126 -18.08 15.04 -22.94
CA LYS A 126 -16.77 14.39 -22.75
C LYS A 126 -16.23 14.56 -21.33
N PHE A 127 -16.04 13.44 -20.64
CA PHE A 127 -15.45 13.46 -19.31
C PHE A 127 -13.93 13.67 -19.35
N GLN A 128 -13.37 14.10 -18.23
CA GLN A 128 -11.96 14.44 -18.09
C GLN A 128 -11.25 13.45 -17.16
N GLN A 129 -10.16 12.87 -17.63
CA GLN A 129 -9.28 12.06 -16.80
C GLN A 129 -8.38 12.91 -15.91
N CYS A 130 -8.09 12.42 -14.70
CA CYS A 130 -7.05 13.02 -13.85
C CYS A 130 -5.74 13.14 -14.64
N ASN A 131 -5.25 14.36 -14.82
CA ASN A 131 -4.07 14.64 -15.63
C ASN A 131 -2.77 14.00 -15.09
N LYS A 132 -2.73 13.65 -13.80
CA LYS A 132 -1.56 13.05 -13.13
C LYS A 132 -1.55 11.54 -13.25
N CYS A 133 -2.60 10.84 -12.78
CA CYS A 133 -2.61 9.37 -12.78
C CYS A 133 -3.22 8.76 -14.06
N LYS A 134 -4.06 9.50 -14.79
CA LYS A 134 -4.81 9.02 -15.96
C LYS A 134 -5.67 7.78 -15.68
N PHE A 135 -6.03 7.54 -14.42
CA PHE A 135 -6.79 6.36 -14.00
C PHE A 135 -8.28 6.65 -13.81
N TYR A 136 -8.61 7.72 -13.07
CA TYR A 136 -9.98 8.12 -12.81
C TYR A 136 -10.48 9.18 -13.79
N THR A 137 -11.73 9.04 -14.21
CA THR A 137 -12.48 9.97 -15.06
C THR A 137 -13.53 10.73 -14.24
N TYR A 138 -13.80 12.00 -14.61
CA TYR A 138 -14.78 12.86 -13.95
C TYR A 138 -15.60 13.67 -14.96
N CYS A 139 -16.88 13.88 -14.67
CA CYS A 139 -17.77 14.70 -15.49
C CYS A 139 -17.53 16.22 -15.36
N GLY A 140 -16.64 16.63 -14.44
CA GLY A 140 -16.28 18.02 -14.20
C GLY A 140 -15.31 18.20 -13.03
N LYS A 141 -14.80 19.43 -12.89
CA LYS A 141 -13.81 19.82 -11.87
C LYS A 141 -14.32 19.60 -10.44
N GLU A 142 -15.61 19.82 -10.19
CA GLU A 142 -16.20 19.65 -8.86
C GLU A 142 -16.13 18.21 -8.37
N CYS A 143 -16.52 17.24 -9.20
CA CYS A 143 -16.40 15.81 -8.89
C CYS A 143 -14.93 15.42 -8.64
N GLN A 144 -14.02 15.90 -9.50
CA GLN A 144 -12.59 15.66 -9.31
C GLN A 144 -12.09 16.21 -7.96
N LEU A 145 -12.45 17.44 -7.60
CA LEU A 145 -12.03 18.07 -6.34
C LEU A 145 -12.62 17.37 -5.12
N ARG A 146 -13.87 16.93 -5.19
CA ARG A 146 -14.50 16.15 -4.12
C ARG A 146 -13.73 14.86 -3.86
N HIS A 147 -13.47 14.06 -4.90
CA HIS A 147 -12.66 12.85 -4.76
C HIS A 147 -11.21 13.14 -4.30
N TRP A 148 -10.65 14.28 -4.70
CA TRP A 148 -9.29 14.72 -4.32
C TRP A 148 -9.15 15.20 -2.88
N ASN A 149 -10.16 15.87 -2.33
CA ASN A 149 -10.10 16.49 -1.00
C ASN A 149 -10.75 15.63 0.09
N GLU A 150 -11.90 15.02 -0.22
CA GLU A 150 -12.72 14.28 0.72
C GLU A 150 -12.54 12.76 0.58
N GLY A 151 -12.05 12.31 -0.58
CA GLY A 151 -11.75 10.92 -0.86
C GLY A 151 -10.26 10.57 -0.73
N THR A 152 -9.92 9.37 -1.18
CA THR A 152 -8.56 8.80 -1.07
C THR A 152 -7.64 9.16 -2.25
N HIS A 153 -8.17 9.85 -3.26
CA HIS A 153 -7.48 10.04 -4.54
C HIS A 153 -6.12 10.72 -4.41
N ARG A 154 -5.99 11.73 -3.53
CA ARG A 154 -4.77 12.54 -3.43
C ARG A 154 -3.56 11.70 -3.07
N GLY A 155 -3.65 10.92 -2.00
CA GLY A 155 -2.56 10.05 -1.54
C GLY A 155 -2.26 8.96 -2.55
N GLU A 156 -3.30 8.30 -3.04
CA GLU A 156 -3.20 7.26 -4.05
C GLU A 156 -2.53 7.75 -5.35
N CYS A 157 -2.97 8.90 -5.87
CA CYS A 157 -2.45 9.50 -7.09
C CYS A 157 -0.96 9.83 -6.97
N LYS A 158 -0.54 10.39 -5.83
CA LYS A 158 0.86 10.72 -5.59
C LYS A 158 1.72 9.46 -5.41
N GLN A 159 1.24 8.47 -4.67
CA GLN A 159 1.95 7.20 -4.51
C GLN A 159 2.11 6.48 -5.85
N LEU A 160 1.04 6.43 -6.66
CA LEU A 160 1.11 5.85 -8.01
C LEU A 160 2.12 6.59 -8.90
N ARG A 161 2.22 7.91 -8.77
CA ARG A 161 3.23 8.70 -9.49
C ARG A 161 4.64 8.31 -9.04
N ILE A 162 4.89 8.19 -7.74
CA ILE A 162 6.18 7.72 -7.21
C ILE A 162 6.51 6.35 -7.79
N LEU A 163 5.57 5.40 -7.76
CA LEU A 163 5.76 4.06 -8.32
C LEU A 163 6.01 4.06 -9.84
N ASN A 164 5.34 4.92 -10.60
CA ASN A 164 5.57 5.02 -12.04
C ASN A 164 6.93 5.66 -12.38
N THR A 165 7.40 6.62 -11.57
CA THR A 165 8.66 7.32 -11.81
C THR A 165 9.87 6.55 -11.28
N TYR A 166 9.77 5.95 -10.10
CA TYR A 166 10.93 5.41 -9.37
C TYR A 166 10.91 3.89 -9.18
N HIS A 167 9.76 3.22 -9.31
CA HIS A 167 9.73 1.75 -9.24
C HIS A 167 9.70 1.14 -10.64
N LYS A 168 8.73 1.52 -11.47
CA LYS A 168 8.49 0.91 -12.79
C LYS A 168 9.73 0.83 -13.70
N PRO A 169 10.55 1.88 -13.87
CA PRO A 169 11.73 1.78 -14.73
C PRO A 169 12.86 0.93 -14.12
N TYR A 170 12.94 0.82 -12.79
CA TYR A 170 14.06 0.18 -12.10
C TYR A 170 13.72 -1.19 -11.51
N ALA A 171 12.46 -1.62 -11.51
CA ALA A 171 11.97 -2.83 -10.84
C ALA A 171 12.75 -4.10 -11.24
N LYS A 172 13.06 -4.27 -12.54
CA LYS A 172 13.85 -5.41 -13.02
C LYS A 172 15.28 -5.37 -12.50
N ASN A 173 15.90 -4.18 -12.46
CA ASN A 173 17.28 -4.02 -11.98
C ASN A 173 17.37 -4.27 -10.47
N ILE A 174 16.46 -3.67 -9.70
CA ILE A 174 16.34 -3.87 -8.25
C ILE A 174 16.19 -5.36 -7.95
N HIS A 175 15.23 -6.03 -8.59
CA HIS A 175 15.02 -7.46 -8.38
C HIS A 175 16.26 -8.31 -8.69
N LYS A 176 16.94 -8.04 -9.83
CA LYS A 176 18.15 -8.76 -10.22
C LYS A 176 19.27 -8.61 -9.18
N LYS A 177 19.50 -7.39 -8.69
CA LYS A 177 20.51 -7.10 -7.64
C LYS A 177 20.19 -7.83 -6.34
N ILE A 178 18.92 -7.79 -5.90
CA ILE A 178 18.45 -8.53 -4.71
C ILE A 178 18.64 -10.05 -4.88
N THR A 179 18.26 -10.61 -6.03
CA THR A 179 18.43 -12.05 -6.30
C THR A 179 19.90 -12.48 -6.36
N ARG A 180 20.81 -11.57 -6.78
CA ARG A 180 22.25 -11.80 -6.75
C ARG A 180 22.83 -11.79 -5.33
N GLY A 181 22.08 -11.29 -4.35
CA GLY A 181 22.53 -11.14 -2.96
C GLY A 181 23.22 -9.80 -2.69
N ASP A 182 23.05 -8.80 -3.55
CA ASP A 182 23.54 -7.45 -3.27
C ASP A 182 22.84 -6.92 -2.01
N ASP A 183 23.59 -6.22 -1.17
CA ASP A 183 23.03 -5.54 0.00
C ASP A 183 21.97 -4.52 -0.47
N PRO A 184 20.71 -4.63 -0.01
CA PRO A 184 19.68 -3.65 -0.33
C PRO A 184 20.09 -2.21 -0.06
N ALA A 185 20.89 -1.94 0.97
CA ALA A 185 21.38 -0.61 1.32
C ALA A 185 22.23 0.04 0.21
N GLU A 186 22.98 -0.77 -0.55
CA GLU A 186 23.88 -0.32 -1.61
C GLU A 186 23.18 -0.14 -2.96
N ILE A 187 21.90 -0.53 -3.07
CA ILE A 187 21.12 -0.36 -4.30
C ILE A 187 20.53 1.05 -4.33
N ILE A 188 21.22 1.96 -5.04
CA ILE A 188 20.85 3.39 -5.16
C ILE A 188 19.39 3.60 -5.60
N GLU A 189 18.93 2.83 -6.59
CA GLU A 189 17.56 2.96 -7.10
C GLU A 189 16.52 2.54 -6.05
N LEU A 190 16.86 1.56 -5.22
CA LEU A 190 16.01 1.11 -4.11
C LEU A 190 16.00 2.14 -2.98
N GLN A 191 17.15 2.72 -2.60
CA GLN A 191 17.21 3.78 -1.58
C GLN A 191 16.40 5.01 -2.00
N THR A 192 16.55 5.43 -3.26
CA THR A 192 15.76 6.53 -3.82
C THR A 192 14.27 6.23 -3.73
N LEU A 193 13.85 5.01 -4.10
CA LEU A 193 12.44 4.62 -4.03
C LEU A 193 11.92 4.57 -2.59
N ARG A 194 12.71 4.08 -1.62
CA ARG A 194 12.35 4.06 -0.19
C ARG A 194 12.13 5.46 0.35
N GLU A 195 13.04 6.39 0.06
CA GLU A 195 12.93 7.78 0.48
C GLU A 195 11.63 8.40 -0.08
N LYS A 196 11.36 8.23 -1.38
CA LYS A 196 10.16 8.80 -2.02
C LYS A 196 8.86 8.17 -1.53
N LEU A 197 8.87 6.91 -1.12
CA LEU A 197 7.72 6.25 -0.51
C LEU A 197 7.62 6.47 1.00
N GLY A 198 8.62 7.09 1.65
CA GLY A 198 8.64 7.25 3.11
C GLY A 198 8.90 5.94 3.88
N LEU A 199 9.57 4.96 3.27
CA LEU A 199 9.87 3.67 3.89
C LEU A 199 11.13 3.72 4.79
N SER A 200 11.84 4.84 4.80
CA SER A 200 13.10 5.01 5.55
C SER A 200 12.91 5.61 6.95
N ARG A 201 11.71 5.56 7.53
CA ARG A 201 11.44 6.19 8.83
C ARG A 201 12.22 5.46 9.94
N PRO A 202 13.05 6.16 10.75
CA PRO A 202 13.76 5.56 11.87
C PRO A 202 12.83 4.94 12.92
N LYS A 203 13.27 3.84 13.56
CA LYS A 203 12.51 3.13 14.60
C LYS A 203 12.10 4.02 15.76
N ASP A 204 12.99 4.90 16.20
CA ASP A 204 12.73 5.80 17.32
C ASP A 204 11.56 6.75 17.08
N GLU A 205 11.22 7.05 15.83
CA GLU A 205 10.10 7.93 15.50
C GLU A 205 8.73 7.24 15.52
N TYR A 206 8.68 5.90 15.46
CA TYR A 206 7.42 5.15 15.45
C TYR A 206 7.29 4.16 16.61
N LYS A 207 8.32 4.00 17.45
CA LYS A 207 8.28 3.10 18.62
C LYS A 207 7.15 3.47 19.59
N GLU A 208 6.96 4.76 19.85
CA GLU A 208 5.88 5.24 20.74
C GLU A 208 4.51 4.96 20.13
N LEU A 209 4.40 5.04 18.82
CA LEU A 209 3.17 4.69 18.13
C LEU A 209 2.86 3.20 18.23
N LEU A 210 3.87 2.32 18.16
CA LEU A 210 3.66 0.89 18.39
C LEU A 210 3.12 0.61 19.81
N LEU A 211 3.62 1.33 20.82
CA LEU A 211 3.09 1.24 22.18
C LEU A 211 1.62 1.70 22.26
N LEU A 212 1.30 2.84 21.64
CA LEU A 212 -0.07 3.40 21.59
C LEU A 212 -1.06 2.56 20.76
N LEU A 213 -0.56 1.70 19.87
CA LEU A 213 -1.37 0.81 19.04
C LEU A 213 -1.60 -0.57 19.70
N GLY A 214 -0.75 -0.93 20.66
CA GLY A 214 -0.94 -2.11 21.51
C GLY A 214 -2.03 -1.92 22.56
N ASP A 215 -2.42 -0.68 22.87
CA ASP A 215 -3.43 -0.36 23.88
C ASP A 215 -4.85 -0.29 23.26
N ASP A 216 -5.70 -1.23 23.65
CA ASP A 216 -7.06 -1.44 23.13
C ASP A 216 -7.97 -0.21 23.32
N ALA A 217 -7.69 0.64 24.32
CA ALA A 217 -8.53 1.78 24.70
C ALA A 217 -8.55 2.93 23.66
N LEU A 218 -7.54 3.02 22.78
CA LEU A 218 -7.40 4.10 21.78
C LEU A 218 -7.84 3.69 20.36
N ARG A 219 -8.64 2.62 20.24
CA ARG A 219 -9.11 2.08 18.94
C ARG A 219 -10.33 2.79 18.36
N GLN A 220 -11.15 3.44 19.19
CA GLN A 220 -12.36 4.13 18.71
C GLN A 220 -11.98 5.45 18.02
N GLY A 221 -11.91 5.44 16.69
CA GLY A 221 -11.85 6.66 15.88
C GLY A 221 -10.64 6.79 14.95
N ARG A 222 -9.67 5.88 15.00
CA ARG A 222 -8.59 5.86 13.99
C ARG A 222 -9.14 5.35 12.67
N ARG A 223 -9.45 6.29 11.76
CA ARG A 223 -9.92 5.96 10.42
C ARG A 223 -8.85 5.15 9.70
N GLU A 224 -9.17 3.88 9.50
CA GLU A 224 -8.40 2.88 8.78
C GLU A 224 -8.34 3.27 7.31
N PHE A 225 -7.29 3.95 6.88
CA PHE A 225 -7.15 4.29 5.47
C PHE A 225 -5.93 3.57 4.90
N ILE A 226 -6.17 2.69 3.93
CA ILE A 226 -5.14 1.91 3.21
C ILE A 226 -4.49 2.74 2.09
N VAL A 227 -4.47 4.06 2.23
CA VAL A 227 -3.89 4.94 1.22
C VAL A 227 -2.77 5.76 1.83
N ALA A 228 -1.77 6.05 0.99
CA ALA A 228 -0.68 6.92 1.36
C ALA A 228 -1.19 8.27 1.88
N ARG A 229 -0.31 8.93 2.65
CA ARG A 229 -0.48 10.31 3.08
C ARG A 229 -0.74 11.23 1.90
N HIS A 230 -1.20 12.44 2.19
CA HIS A 230 -1.43 13.46 1.18
C HIS A 230 -0.22 13.81 0.31
N ASP A 231 1.00 13.38 0.65
CA ASP A 231 2.23 13.51 -0.15
C ASP A 231 2.59 12.25 -0.97
N GLY A 232 1.91 11.12 -0.75
CA GLY A 232 2.16 9.83 -1.39
C GLY A 232 3.07 8.89 -0.60
N THR A 233 3.47 9.25 0.62
CA THR A 233 4.30 8.43 1.50
C THR A 233 3.47 7.49 2.39
N VAL A 234 4.13 6.43 2.86
CA VAL A 234 3.57 5.36 3.71
C VAL A 234 4.53 5.03 4.86
N HIS A 235 4.76 5.99 5.75
CA HIS A 235 5.48 5.69 6.98
C HIS A 235 4.74 4.68 7.84
N ILE A 236 5.46 3.92 8.65
CA ILE A 236 4.88 3.14 9.75
C ILE A 236 4.05 4.09 10.60
N GLY A 237 2.76 3.77 10.73
CA GLY A 237 1.81 4.62 11.45
C GLY A 237 1.09 5.69 10.66
N SER A 238 1.33 5.80 9.36
CA SER A 238 0.74 6.86 8.56
C SER A 238 -0.77 6.71 8.45
N THR A 239 -1.46 7.78 8.82
CA THR A 239 -2.84 8.06 8.41
C THR A 239 -2.83 9.12 7.30
N PRO A 240 -3.87 9.23 6.45
CA PRO A 240 -3.94 10.22 5.37
C PRO A 240 -3.87 11.67 5.88
N GLU A 241 -4.44 11.89 7.05
CA GLU A 241 -4.26 13.09 7.86
C GLU A 241 -2.94 12.91 8.64
N ALA A 242 -1.98 13.81 8.41
CA ALA A 242 -0.75 13.81 9.19
C ALA A 242 -1.10 14.10 10.66
N ILE A 243 -0.71 13.22 11.57
CA ILE A 243 -0.55 13.56 12.99
C ILE A 243 0.58 14.60 13.08
#